data_AF-A0A7R9CAJ2-F1
#
_entry.id   AF-A0A7R9CAJ2-F1
#
_cell.length_a   1.000
_cell.length_b   1.000
_cell.length_c   1.000
_cell.angle_alpha   90.00
_cell.angle_beta   90.00
_cell.angle_gamma   90.00
#
_symmetry.space_group_name_H-M   'P 1'
#
loop_
_entity.id
_entity.type
_entity.pdbx_description
1 polymer ?
#
loop_
_entity_poly.entity_id
_entity_poly.type
_entity_poly.pdbx_seq_one_letter_code
_entity_poly.pdbx_strand_id
1 'polypeptide(L)'
;MLFKEALKAGFFELQAVRDKYRELSLLSGMHRELIDRFLEVQALLLAPICPHTESIVHATWPVAGPVDDILVKSSCYLMEAAHSFRIQLKYHTQPKKPGKGDASGVSKPTHADIWIAKTYPPWQSTVLTTLSQLYQENGTLPDNKVISSELAGKPELKKYMKRVMPFVQATREKVEQVGLEALNLTLDFDEYNVVAENLVYLENTLDVEDITIQFATEGPEKTREECCPGRPLISFSVRPSVKLRLTNPQPQNGLFSHILSVGEGDTVAKLAARLARENKLINDANSIELWRYKDVKLGPRQFPVYGKPTSGAVLIEKEAVFHANVDNNSLDISLNGSKHPVGPTVIYIVK
;
A
#
# COMPACT_ATOMS: atom_id res chain seq x y z
N MET A 1 4.99 33.06 -25.86
CA MET A 1 5.85 31.92 -25.49
C MET A 1 5.69 31.67 -24.01
N LEU A 2 5.39 30.44 -23.59
CA LEU A 2 5.07 30.08 -22.20
C LEU A 2 6.27 29.41 -21.51
N PHE A 3 7.39 30.14 -21.35
CA PHE A 3 8.63 29.58 -20.80
C PHE A 3 8.48 29.02 -19.38
N LYS A 4 7.61 29.61 -18.57
CA LYS A 4 7.29 29.11 -17.22
C LYS A 4 6.64 27.72 -17.26
N GLU A 5 5.63 27.53 -18.11
CA GLU A 5 4.96 26.24 -18.27
C GLU A 5 5.87 25.20 -18.92
N ALA A 6 6.73 25.62 -19.87
CA ALA A 6 7.74 24.75 -20.45
C ALA A 6 8.72 24.23 -19.40
N LEU A 7 9.18 25.07 -18.47
CA LEU A 7 10.03 24.64 -17.35
C LEU A 7 9.28 23.75 -16.36
N LYS A 8 8.00 24.06 -16.09
CA LYS A 8 7.13 23.25 -15.23
C LYS A 8 7.01 21.81 -15.78
N ALA A 9 6.59 21.67 -17.03
CA ALA A 9 6.40 20.37 -17.65
C ALA A 9 7.73 19.66 -17.96
N GLY A 10 8.67 20.38 -18.59
CA GLY A 10 9.92 19.81 -19.10
C GLY A 10 11.00 19.54 -18.04
N PHE A 11 10.85 20.05 -16.82
CA PHE A 11 11.77 19.79 -15.71
C PHE A 11 11.03 19.33 -14.46
N PHE A 12 10.19 20.16 -13.85
CA PHE A 12 9.61 19.83 -12.53
C PHE A 12 8.71 18.60 -12.56
N GLU A 13 7.76 18.54 -13.49
CA GLU A 13 6.84 17.40 -13.64
C GLU A 13 7.59 16.16 -14.14
N LEU A 14 8.52 16.32 -15.07
CA LEU A 14 9.33 15.21 -15.58
C LEU A 14 10.21 14.57 -14.47
N GLN A 15 10.83 15.39 -13.60
CA GLN A 15 11.56 14.90 -12.43
C GLN A 15 10.64 14.19 -11.43
N ALA A 16 9.45 14.73 -11.19
CA ALA A 16 8.46 14.11 -10.31
C ALA A 16 8.01 12.73 -10.83
N VAL A 17 7.83 12.58 -12.15
CA VAL A 17 7.50 11.28 -12.77
C VAL A 17 8.65 10.29 -12.63
N ARG A 18 9.91 10.73 -12.79
CA ARG A 18 11.08 9.88 -12.53
C ARG A 18 11.13 9.42 -11.06
N ASP A 19 10.94 10.33 -10.12
CA ASP A 19 10.97 9.99 -8.70
C ASP A 19 9.84 9.01 -8.33
N LYS A 20 8.66 9.19 -8.92
CA LYS A 20 7.55 8.22 -8.84
C LYS A 20 7.96 6.85 -9.38
N TYR A 21 8.59 6.78 -10.55
CA TYR A 21 9.07 5.52 -11.13
C TYR A 21 10.12 4.84 -10.24
N ARG A 22 11.04 5.62 -9.65
CA ARG A 22 12.03 5.12 -8.68
C ARG A 22 11.37 4.49 -7.46
N GLU A 23 10.38 5.15 -6.87
CA GLU A 23 9.67 4.64 -5.69
C GLU A 23 8.89 3.36 -5.98
N LEU A 24 8.24 3.26 -7.13
CA LEU A 24 7.53 2.06 -7.55
C LEU A 24 8.48 0.89 -7.87
N SER A 25 9.70 1.19 -8.32
CA SER A 25 10.67 0.18 -8.76
C SER A 25 11.73 -0.17 -7.69
N LEU A 26 11.49 0.14 -6.42
CA LEU A 26 12.49 -0.04 -5.36
C LEU A 26 13.02 -1.48 -5.23
N LEU A 27 12.19 -2.49 -5.52
CA LEU A 27 12.53 -3.90 -5.36
C LEU A 27 13.10 -4.54 -6.62
N SER A 28 12.55 -4.19 -7.79
CA SER A 28 12.98 -4.72 -9.09
C SER A 28 14.15 -3.94 -9.70
N GLY A 29 14.41 -2.73 -9.20
CA GLY A 29 15.33 -1.78 -9.81
C GLY A 29 14.70 -1.07 -11.01
N MET A 30 15.25 0.11 -11.34
CA MET A 30 14.83 0.87 -12.51
C MET A 30 15.47 0.32 -13.79
N HIS A 31 14.72 0.27 -14.88
CA HIS A 31 15.24 -0.17 -16.17
C HIS A 31 16.27 0.80 -16.72
N ARG A 32 17.49 0.32 -17.01
CA ARG A 32 18.63 1.15 -17.41
C ARG A 32 18.34 1.98 -18.67
N GLU A 33 17.84 1.36 -19.73
CA GLU A 33 17.58 2.07 -20.99
C GLU A 33 16.53 3.18 -20.84
N LEU A 34 15.58 3.00 -19.91
CA LEU A 34 14.53 3.99 -19.66
C LEU A 34 15.11 5.20 -18.93
N ILE A 35 16.04 4.98 -18.00
CA ILE A 35 16.78 6.05 -17.33
C ILE A 35 17.68 6.78 -18.32
N ASP A 36 18.42 6.05 -19.16
CA ASP A 36 19.31 6.65 -20.16
C ASP A 36 18.50 7.53 -21.14
N ARG A 37 17.32 7.05 -21.58
CA ARG A 37 16.38 7.83 -22.39
C ARG A 37 15.85 9.06 -21.66
N PHE A 38 15.48 8.91 -20.38
CA PHE A 38 15.04 10.04 -19.55
C PHE A 38 16.13 11.11 -19.45
N LEU A 39 17.39 10.72 -19.22
CA LEU A 39 18.51 11.66 -19.11
C LEU A 39 18.75 12.42 -20.42
N GLU A 40 18.72 11.72 -21.55
CA GLU A 40 18.83 12.33 -22.88
C GLU A 40 17.72 13.38 -23.10
N VAL A 41 16.46 12.99 -22.92
CA VAL A 41 15.31 13.88 -23.12
C VAL A 41 15.37 15.07 -22.15
N GLN A 42 15.67 14.83 -20.87
CA GLN A 42 15.76 15.89 -19.87
C GLN A 42 16.85 16.91 -20.21
N ALA A 43 18.00 16.45 -20.70
CA ALA A 43 19.11 17.33 -21.13
C ALA A 43 18.71 18.17 -22.35
N LEU A 44 18.05 17.57 -23.35
CA LEU A 44 17.57 18.28 -24.54
C LEU A 44 16.49 19.32 -24.20
N LEU A 45 15.54 19.00 -23.33
CA LEU A 45 14.49 19.92 -22.89
C LEU A 45 15.05 21.11 -22.09
N LEU A 46 16.14 20.91 -21.36
CA LEU A 46 16.76 21.95 -20.54
C LEU A 46 17.81 22.78 -21.32
N ALA A 47 18.29 22.30 -22.46
CA ALA A 47 19.30 22.96 -23.28
C ALA A 47 18.99 24.44 -23.62
N PRO A 48 17.74 24.84 -23.95
CA PRO A 48 17.42 26.25 -24.23
C PRO A 48 17.50 27.18 -23.01
N ILE A 49 17.47 26.64 -21.79
CA ILE A 49 17.44 27.41 -20.53
C ILE A 49 18.82 27.43 -19.87
N CYS A 50 19.49 26.26 -19.83
CA CYS A 50 20.78 26.08 -19.16
C CYS A 50 21.87 25.53 -20.12
N PRO A 51 22.18 26.20 -21.25
CA PRO A 51 23.23 25.75 -22.15
C PRO A 51 24.60 26.03 -21.55
N HIS A 52 25.30 24.99 -21.10
CA HIS A 52 26.68 25.10 -20.62
C HIS A 52 27.70 24.46 -21.58
N THR A 53 27.24 23.67 -22.55
CA THR A 53 28.11 22.93 -23.49
C THR A 53 27.70 23.24 -24.93
N GLU A 54 28.67 23.50 -25.79
CA GLU A 54 28.40 23.86 -27.19
C GLU A 54 27.88 22.67 -28.01
N SER A 55 28.24 21.43 -27.67
CA SER A 55 27.85 20.26 -28.45
C SER A 55 26.35 19.96 -28.45
N ILE A 56 25.61 20.33 -27.39
CA ILE A 56 24.17 20.02 -27.29
C ILE A 56 23.31 20.93 -28.17
N VAL A 57 23.83 22.09 -28.60
CA VAL A 57 23.06 23.06 -29.40
C VAL A 57 22.81 22.59 -30.84
N HIS A 58 23.58 21.59 -31.31
CA HIS A 58 23.40 20.95 -32.61
C HIS A 58 22.49 19.72 -32.54
N ALA A 59 22.05 19.32 -31.36
CA ALA A 59 21.19 18.16 -31.19
C ALA A 59 19.75 18.45 -31.66
N THR A 60 19.08 17.43 -32.16
CA THR A 60 17.68 17.52 -32.59
C THR A 60 16.73 17.44 -31.40
N TRP A 61 15.57 18.09 -31.52
CA TRP A 61 14.51 18.00 -30.52
C TRP A 61 14.05 16.54 -30.32
N PRO A 62 13.80 16.08 -29.07
CA PRO A 62 13.42 14.71 -28.81
C PRO A 62 12.07 14.37 -29.43
N VAL A 63 12.01 13.21 -30.08
CA VAL A 63 10.76 12.66 -30.65
C VAL A 63 10.00 11.93 -29.54
N ALA A 64 8.73 12.30 -29.37
CA ALA A 64 7.81 11.64 -28.45
C ALA A 64 7.33 10.30 -29.01
N GLY A 65 7.25 9.28 -28.16
CA GLY A 65 6.67 7.98 -28.48
C GLY A 65 5.14 7.97 -28.34
N PRO A 66 4.49 6.82 -28.58
CA PRO A 66 3.06 6.65 -28.31
C PRO A 66 2.78 6.83 -26.81
N VAL A 67 1.68 7.52 -26.49
CA VAL A 67 1.20 7.72 -25.12
C VAL A 67 0.06 6.75 -24.86
N ASP A 68 0.19 5.95 -23.80
CA ASP A 68 -0.88 5.07 -23.31
C ASP A 68 -1.65 5.79 -22.20
N ASP A 69 -2.77 6.41 -22.57
CA ASP A 69 -3.61 7.17 -21.64
C ASP A 69 -4.22 6.27 -20.54
N ILE A 70 -4.49 5.00 -20.84
CA ILE A 70 -5.04 4.04 -19.89
C ILE A 70 -3.99 3.74 -18.81
N LEU A 71 -2.73 3.56 -19.19
CA LEU A 71 -1.63 3.33 -18.27
C LEU A 71 -1.34 4.58 -17.39
N VAL A 72 -1.42 5.78 -17.98
CA VAL A 72 -1.27 7.03 -17.20
C VAL A 72 -2.41 7.16 -16.18
N LYS A 73 -3.65 6.89 -16.59
CA LYS A 73 -4.83 6.89 -15.72
C LYS A 73 -4.71 5.88 -14.58
N SER A 74 -4.31 4.64 -14.88
CA SER A 74 -4.13 3.59 -13.85
C SER A 74 -3.02 3.96 -12.85
N SER A 75 -1.94 4.57 -13.34
CA SER A 75 -0.85 5.06 -12.50
C SER A 75 -1.26 6.27 -11.65
N CYS A 76 -2.17 7.12 -12.13
CA CYS A 76 -2.74 8.21 -11.34
C CYS A 76 -3.64 7.67 -10.22
N TYR A 77 -4.53 6.74 -10.58
CA TYR A 77 -5.40 6.02 -9.65
C TYR A 77 -4.63 5.38 -8.50
N LEU A 78 -3.54 4.65 -8.80
CA LEU A 78 -2.71 4.01 -7.77
C LEU A 78 -2.15 5.03 -6.76
N MET A 79 -1.71 6.19 -7.25
CA MET A 79 -1.14 7.24 -6.40
C MET A 79 -2.20 7.90 -5.52
N GLU A 80 -3.38 8.17 -6.06
CA GLU A 80 -4.52 8.69 -5.31
C GLU A 80 -4.99 7.69 -4.26
N ALA A 81 -5.09 6.40 -4.62
CA ALA A 81 -5.44 5.32 -3.70
C ALA A 81 -4.42 5.23 -2.57
N ALA A 82 -3.12 5.18 -2.88
CA ALA A 82 -2.04 5.15 -1.89
C ALA A 82 -2.05 6.38 -0.98
N HIS A 83 -2.33 7.57 -1.51
CA HIS A 83 -2.48 8.78 -0.71
C HIS A 83 -3.68 8.68 0.25
N SER A 84 -4.82 8.22 -0.24
CA SER A 84 -6.03 8.02 0.57
C SER A 84 -5.82 7.00 1.69
N PHE A 85 -5.10 5.91 1.42
CA PHE A 85 -4.79 4.87 2.39
C PHE A 85 -3.87 5.40 3.50
N ARG A 86 -2.86 6.22 3.16
CA ARG A 86 -1.99 6.88 4.15
C ARG A 86 -2.80 7.82 5.07
N ILE A 87 -3.77 8.55 4.52
CA ILE A 87 -4.67 9.39 5.31
C ILE A 87 -5.52 8.55 6.26
N GLN A 88 -6.12 7.46 5.76
CA GLN A 88 -6.94 6.57 6.58
C GLN A 88 -6.13 5.88 7.69
N LEU A 89 -4.90 5.46 7.39
CA LEU A 89 -3.97 4.93 8.37
C LEU A 89 -3.68 5.95 9.48
N LYS A 90 -3.41 7.21 9.10
CA LYS A 90 -3.20 8.29 10.07
C LYS A 90 -4.41 8.50 10.97
N TYR A 91 -5.63 8.44 10.44
CA TYR A 91 -6.86 8.53 11.26
C TYR A 91 -7.03 7.31 12.17
N HIS A 92 -6.66 6.13 11.70
CA HIS A 92 -6.74 4.90 12.48
C HIS A 92 -5.74 4.91 13.65
N THR A 93 -4.53 5.42 13.44
CA THR A 93 -3.44 5.48 14.45
C THR A 93 -3.54 6.68 15.40
N GLN A 94 -4.34 7.70 15.08
CA GLN A 94 -4.51 8.85 15.97
C GLN A 94 -5.20 8.45 17.29
N PRO A 95 -4.66 8.87 18.45
CA PRO A 95 -5.30 8.59 19.73
C PRO A 95 -6.67 9.26 19.77
N LYS A 96 -7.73 8.46 19.99
CA LYS A 96 -9.07 9.01 20.17
C LYS A 96 -9.06 9.96 21.37
N LYS A 97 -9.70 11.14 21.21
CA LYS A 97 -9.76 12.18 22.25
C LYS A 97 -10.15 11.57 23.62
N PRO A 98 -9.53 12.02 24.72
CA PRO A 98 -9.78 11.47 26.05
C PRO A 98 -11.21 11.79 26.45
N GLY A 99 -12.10 10.79 26.45
CA GLY A 99 -13.51 11.04 26.75
C GLY A 99 -14.42 9.83 26.90
N LYS A 100 -14.14 8.68 26.29
CA LYS A 100 -14.92 7.45 26.52
C LYS A 100 -14.08 6.19 26.29
N GLY A 101 -13.75 5.49 27.38
CA GLY A 101 -13.40 4.06 27.42
C GLY A 101 -12.05 3.66 26.83
N ASP A 102 -11.19 3.12 27.68
CA ASP A 102 -9.89 2.49 27.41
C ASP A 102 -9.01 3.11 26.32
N ALA A 103 -8.09 3.96 26.78
CA ALA A 103 -6.84 4.22 26.07
C ALA A 103 -5.94 2.96 26.11
N SER A 104 -6.41 1.85 25.55
CA SER A 104 -5.49 0.81 25.07
C SER A 104 -4.74 1.45 23.90
N GLY A 105 -3.42 1.60 24.05
CA GLY A 105 -2.58 2.27 23.06
C GLY A 105 -2.87 1.71 21.68
N VAL A 106 -3.23 2.58 20.73
CA VAL A 106 -3.57 2.19 19.37
C VAL A 106 -2.36 1.47 18.78
N SER A 107 -2.43 0.14 18.75
CA SER A 107 -1.37 -0.67 18.16
C SER A 107 -1.31 -0.39 16.68
N LYS A 108 -0.08 -0.35 16.15
CA LYS A 108 0.15 -0.21 14.72
C LYS A 108 -0.58 -1.35 14.01
N PRO A 109 -1.44 -1.07 13.00
CA PRO A 109 -2.14 -2.13 12.29
C PRO A 109 -1.14 -3.02 11.57
N THR A 110 -1.33 -4.33 11.69
CA THR A 110 -0.45 -5.32 11.07
C THR A 110 -0.98 -5.74 9.70
N HIS A 111 -2.29 -5.70 9.50
CA HIS A 111 -2.95 -6.18 8.28
C HIS A 111 -3.88 -5.11 7.73
N ALA A 112 -4.06 -5.10 6.41
CA ALA A 112 -5.04 -4.26 5.76
C ALA A 112 -5.80 -5.01 4.68
N ASP A 113 -7.11 -4.78 4.59
CA ASP A 113 -7.95 -5.34 3.55
C ASP A 113 -8.40 -4.20 2.62
N ILE A 114 -8.05 -4.32 1.34
CA ILE A 114 -8.46 -3.38 0.28
C ILE A 114 -9.69 -3.94 -0.40
N TRP A 115 -10.75 -3.13 -0.41
CA TRP A 115 -12.04 -3.45 -1.00
C TRP A 115 -12.21 -2.75 -2.34
N ILE A 116 -12.43 -3.54 -3.38
CA ILE A 116 -12.59 -3.07 -4.77
C ILE A 116 -14.00 -3.39 -5.26
N ALA A 117 -14.70 -2.38 -5.79
CA ALA A 117 -16.04 -2.53 -6.33
C ALA A 117 -15.99 -2.60 -7.87
N LYS A 118 -16.55 -3.67 -8.46
CA LYS A 118 -16.65 -3.81 -9.92
C LYS A 118 -17.68 -2.87 -10.54
N THR A 119 -18.75 -2.58 -9.79
CA THR A 119 -19.89 -1.79 -10.25
C THR A 119 -20.27 -0.78 -9.18
N TYR A 120 -20.77 0.37 -9.60
CA TYR A 120 -21.35 1.36 -8.69
C TYR A 120 -22.52 0.76 -7.88
N PRO A 121 -22.66 1.12 -6.59
CA PRO A 121 -23.84 0.80 -5.80
C PRO A 121 -25.12 1.29 -6.51
N PRO A 122 -26.27 0.60 -6.33
CA PRO A 122 -27.49 0.90 -7.10
C PRO A 122 -27.89 2.38 -7.07
N TRP A 123 -27.81 3.04 -5.91
CA TRP A 123 -28.16 4.45 -5.78
C TRP A 123 -27.19 5.38 -6.51
N GLN A 124 -25.89 5.05 -6.57
CA GLN A 124 -24.90 5.83 -7.32
C GLN A 124 -25.06 5.61 -8.82
N SER A 125 -25.30 4.37 -9.25
CA SER A 125 -25.61 4.05 -10.65
C SER A 125 -26.83 4.83 -11.13
N THR A 126 -27.92 4.87 -10.35
CA THR A 126 -29.11 5.66 -10.70
C THR A 126 -28.79 7.15 -10.82
N VAL A 127 -27.93 7.70 -9.95
CA VAL A 127 -27.49 9.10 -10.05
C VAL A 127 -26.65 9.34 -11.31
N LEU A 128 -25.64 8.50 -11.58
CA LEU A 128 -24.77 8.63 -12.75
C LEU A 128 -25.54 8.52 -14.07
N THR A 129 -26.46 7.56 -14.18
CA THR A 129 -27.32 7.42 -15.36
C THR A 129 -28.21 8.64 -15.57
N THR A 130 -28.75 9.22 -14.48
CA THR A 130 -29.57 10.45 -14.57
C THR A 130 -28.72 11.64 -15.00
N LEU A 131 -27.50 11.79 -14.46
CA LEU A 131 -26.57 12.85 -14.86
C LEU A 131 -26.13 12.70 -16.32
N SER A 132 -25.88 11.47 -16.77
CA SER A 132 -25.55 11.17 -18.17
C SER A 132 -26.68 11.54 -19.11
N GLN A 133 -27.93 11.19 -18.76
CA GLN A 133 -29.11 11.57 -19.54
C GLN A 133 -29.28 13.10 -19.61
N LEU A 134 -29.18 13.78 -18.48
CA LEU A 134 -29.28 15.25 -18.43
C LEU A 134 -28.20 15.96 -19.24
N TYR A 135 -26.99 15.39 -19.28
CA TYR A 135 -25.91 15.91 -20.11
C TYR A 135 -26.18 15.69 -21.60
N GLN A 136 -26.71 14.53 -22.00
CA GLN A 136 -27.07 14.24 -23.39
C GLN A 136 -28.19 15.16 -23.90
N GLU A 137 -29.15 15.50 -23.05
CA GLU A 137 -30.28 16.35 -23.40
C GLU A 137 -29.91 17.84 -23.50
N ASN A 138 -29.05 18.35 -22.60
CA ASN A 138 -28.75 19.78 -22.49
C ASN A 138 -27.35 20.18 -22.98
N GLY A 139 -26.50 19.22 -23.36
CA GLY A 139 -25.10 19.42 -23.71
C GLY A 139 -24.19 19.87 -22.54
N THR A 140 -24.77 20.18 -21.38
CA THR A 140 -24.10 20.63 -20.15
C THR A 140 -24.87 20.12 -18.93
N LEU A 141 -24.20 20.01 -17.78
CA LEU A 141 -24.88 19.65 -16.53
C LEU A 141 -25.74 20.83 -16.02
N PRO A 142 -27.05 20.63 -15.78
CA PRO A 142 -27.94 21.67 -15.27
C PRO A 142 -27.55 22.22 -13.88
N ASP A 143 -28.28 23.23 -13.41
CA ASP A 143 -28.14 23.75 -12.05
C ASP A 143 -28.45 22.64 -11.02
N ASN A 144 -27.73 22.64 -9.90
CA ASN A 144 -27.87 21.70 -8.79
C ASN A 144 -29.31 21.63 -8.26
N LYS A 145 -30.10 22.70 -8.41
CA LYS A 145 -31.54 22.71 -8.07
C LYS A 145 -32.37 21.77 -8.95
N VAL A 146 -32.13 21.79 -10.26
CA VAL A 146 -32.85 20.94 -11.23
C VAL A 146 -32.49 19.48 -10.99
N ILE A 147 -31.19 19.20 -10.86
CA ILE A 147 -30.68 17.85 -10.55
C ILE A 147 -31.26 17.34 -9.23
N SER A 148 -31.29 18.16 -8.17
CA SER A 148 -31.87 17.76 -6.89
C SER A 148 -33.36 17.45 -6.99
N SER A 149 -34.12 18.18 -7.81
CA SER A 149 -35.56 17.96 -7.98
C SER A 149 -35.86 16.64 -8.69
N GLU A 150 -35.06 16.30 -9.70
CA GLU A 150 -35.23 15.09 -10.49
C GLU A 150 -34.77 13.84 -9.74
N LEU A 151 -33.67 13.93 -9.00
CA LEU A 151 -33.19 12.86 -8.13
C LEU A 151 -34.14 12.63 -6.93
N ALA A 152 -34.80 13.68 -6.42
CA ALA A 152 -35.82 13.54 -5.37
C ALA A 152 -37.09 12.80 -5.85
N GLY A 153 -37.35 12.82 -7.16
CA GLY A 153 -38.45 12.06 -7.77
C GLY A 153 -38.23 10.54 -7.78
N LYS A 154 -36.98 10.07 -7.61
CA LYS A 154 -36.64 8.64 -7.68
C LYS A 154 -36.75 7.97 -6.30
N PRO A 155 -37.63 6.96 -6.12
CA PRO A 155 -37.86 6.33 -4.82
C PRO A 155 -36.62 5.61 -4.26
N GLU A 156 -35.77 5.09 -5.13
CA GLU A 156 -34.50 4.39 -4.81
C GLU A 156 -33.50 5.27 -4.03
N LEU A 157 -33.59 6.59 -4.20
CA LEU A 157 -32.64 7.55 -3.63
C LEU A 157 -33.10 8.11 -2.27
N LYS A 158 -34.35 7.87 -1.85
CA LYS A 158 -34.93 8.44 -0.62
C LYS A 158 -34.11 8.13 0.65
N LYS A 159 -33.58 6.90 0.76
CA LYS A 159 -32.70 6.49 1.88
C LYS A 159 -31.36 7.24 1.87
N TYR A 160 -30.89 7.67 0.71
CA TYR A 160 -29.54 8.20 0.49
C TYR A 160 -29.50 9.71 0.18
N MET A 161 -30.62 10.44 0.26
CA MET A 161 -30.70 11.85 -0.13
C MET A 161 -29.63 12.77 0.50
N LYS A 162 -29.20 12.48 1.74
CA LYS A 162 -28.10 13.23 2.39
C LYS A 162 -26.73 13.03 1.72
N ARG A 163 -26.53 11.89 1.05
CA ARG A 163 -25.30 11.50 0.33
C ARG A 163 -25.34 11.84 -1.15
N VAL A 164 -26.54 11.91 -1.74
CA VAL A 164 -26.73 12.15 -3.18
C VAL A 164 -26.15 13.51 -3.61
N MET A 165 -26.47 14.60 -2.91
CA MET A 165 -25.99 15.94 -3.33
C MET A 165 -24.46 16.10 -3.22
N PRO A 166 -23.79 15.66 -2.14
CA PRO A 166 -22.32 15.62 -2.12
C PRO A 166 -21.72 14.79 -3.25
N PHE A 167 -22.34 13.67 -3.62
CA PHE A 167 -21.88 12.84 -4.73
C PHE A 167 -22.03 13.55 -6.08
N VAL A 168 -23.19 14.17 -6.34
CA VAL A 168 -23.43 14.97 -7.57
C VAL A 168 -22.40 16.08 -7.71
N GLN A 169 -22.10 16.80 -6.62
CA GLN A 169 -21.12 17.88 -6.64
C GLN A 169 -19.71 17.36 -6.96
N ALA A 170 -19.29 16.27 -6.32
CA ALA A 170 -18.01 15.64 -6.61
C ALA A 170 -17.93 15.10 -8.05
N THR A 171 -19.02 14.53 -8.58
CA THR A 171 -19.09 14.09 -9.97
C THR A 171 -19.00 15.28 -10.93
N ARG A 172 -19.64 16.41 -10.62
CA ARG A 172 -19.56 17.64 -11.43
C ARG A 172 -18.12 18.17 -11.51
N GLU A 173 -17.43 18.24 -10.37
CA GLU A 173 -16.02 18.64 -10.33
C GLU A 173 -15.13 17.68 -11.15
N LYS A 174 -15.40 16.36 -11.09
CA LYS A 174 -14.70 15.38 -11.93
C LYS A 174 -15.01 15.54 -13.42
N VAL A 175 -16.24 15.85 -13.79
CA VAL A 175 -16.64 16.11 -15.19
C VAL A 175 -15.95 17.38 -15.71
N GLU A 176 -15.75 18.40 -14.88
CA GLU A 176 -15.00 19.61 -15.26
C GLU A 176 -13.50 19.33 -15.46
N GLN A 177 -12.93 18.35 -14.74
CA GLN A 177 -11.51 17.99 -14.85
C GLN A 177 -11.20 16.97 -15.96
N VAL A 178 -11.99 15.90 -16.05
CA VAL A 178 -11.73 14.72 -16.90
C VAL A 178 -12.68 14.66 -18.11
N GLY A 179 -13.78 15.41 -18.06
CA GLY A 179 -14.80 15.42 -19.11
C GLY A 179 -15.85 14.32 -18.93
N LEU A 180 -16.47 13.92 -20.04
CA LEU A 180 -17.56 12.96 -20.10
C LEU A 180 -17.22 11.57 -19.55
N GLU A 181 -15.94 11.19 -19.58
CA GLU A 181 -15.46 9.91 -19.07
C GLU A 181 -15.73 9.74 -17.56
N ALA A 182 -15.87 10.85 -16.82
CA ALA A 182 -16.22 10.80 -15.40
C ALA A 182 -17.66 10.30 -15.12
N LEU A 183 -18.51 10.22 -16.15
CA LEU A 183 -19.87 9.69 -16.07
C LEU A 183 -19.96 8.21 -16.47
N ASN A 184 -18.85 7.60 -16.91
CA ASN A 184 -18.82 6.19 -17.26
C ASN A 184 -19.07 5.31 -16.03
N LEU A 185 -19.93 4.31 -16.18
CA LEU A 185 -20.25 3.36 -15.11
C LEU A 185 -19.13 2.35 -14.86
N THR A 186 -18.19 2.23 -15.80
CA THR A 186 -17.07 1.30 -15.78
C THR A 186 -15.76 2.07 -15.98
N LEU A 187 -14.70 1.59 -15.35
CA LEU A 187 -13.35 2.12 -15.58
C LEU A 187 -12.73 1.50 -16.83
N ASP A 188 -11.80 2.23 -17.44
CA ASP A 188 -11.08 1.81 -18.65
C ASP A 188 -9.99 0.74 -18.36
N PHE A 189 -9.72 0.48 -17.07
CA PHE A 189 -8.70 -0.46 -16.61
C PHE A 189 -9.21 -1.33 -15.46
N ASP A 190 -8.55 -2.47 -15.25
CA ASP A 190 -8.86 -3.40 -14.16
C ASP A 190 -8.19 -2.95 -12.85
N GLU A 191 -8.98 -2.41 -11.92
CA GLU A 191 -8.50 -1.98 -10.59
C GLU A 191 -7.82 -3.11 -9.82
N TYR A 192 -8.33 -4.34 -9.94
CA TYR A 192 -7.79 -5.46 -9.18
C TYR A 192 -6.34 -5.73 -9.59
N ASN A 193 -6.07 -5.78 -10.90
CA ASN A 193 -4.73 -6.03 -11.41
C ASN A 193 -3.77 -4.89 -11.07
N VAL A 194 -4.21 -3.63 -11.20
CA VAL A 194 -3.38 -2.46 -10.88
C VAL A 194 -2.93 -2.47 -9.42
N VAL A 195 -3.83 -2.79 -8.49
CA VAL A 195 -3.49 -2.90 -7.07
C VAL A 195 -2.64 -4.14 -6.81
N ALA A 196 -2.95 -5.28 -7.43
CA ALA A 196 -2.24 -6.55 -7.26
C ALA A 196 -0.77 -6.45 -7.70
N GLU A 197 -0.49 -5.84 -8.86
CA GLU A 197 0.87 -5.63 -9.37
C GLU A 197 1.73 -4.75 -8.45
N ASN A 198 1.08 -3.85 -7.70
CA ASN A 198 1.75 -2.85 -6.86
C ASN A 198 1.60 -3.13 -5.35
N LEU A 199 1.22 -4.35 -4.96
CA LEU A 199 1.03 -4.74 -3.55
C LEU A 199 2.26 -4.43 -2.69
N VAL A 200 3.45 -4.77 -3.18
CA VAL A 200 4.67 -4.58 -2.39
C VAL A 200 4.99 -3.11 -2.16
N TYR A 201 4.66 -2.24 -3.12
CA TYR A 201 4.77 -0.79 -2.93
C TYR A 201 3.79 -0.30 -1.84
N LEU A 202 2.55 -0.80 -1.86
CA LEU A 202 1.52 -0.42 -0.88
C LEU A 202 1.85 -0.93 0.53
N GLU A 203 2.36 -2.15 0.67
CA GLU A 203 2.81 -2.73 1.94
C GLU A 203 3.93 -1.89 2.57
N ASN A 204 4.95 -1.55 1.79
CA ASN A 204 6.07 -0.72 2.26
C ASN A 204 5.62 0.71 2.59
N THR A 205 4.71 1.26 1.79
CA THR A 205 4.15 2.60 1.96
C THR A 205 3.31 2.73 3.23
N LEU A 206 2.46 1.75 3.50
CA LEU A 206 1.55 1.74 4.65
C LEU A 206 2.21 1.13 5.89
N ASP A 207 3.40 0.55 5.71
CA ASP A 207 4.19 -0.09 6.76
C ASP A 207 3.37 -1.18 7.51
N VAL A 208 2.60 -1.94 6.72
CA VAL A 208 1.80 -3.10 7.12
C VAL A 208 2.48 -4.40 6.70
N GLU A 209 2.14 -5.52 7.34
CA GLU A 209 2.78 -6.81 7.09
C GLU A 209 2.21 -7.53 5.87
N ASP A 210 0.90 -7.43 5.66
CA ASP A 210 0.17 -8.17 4.65
C ASP A 210 -1.07 -7.38 4.23
N ILE A 211 -1.30 -7.30 2.92
CA ILE A 211 -2.46 -6.64 2.33
C ILE A 211 -3.28 -7.67 1.58
N THR A 212 -4.55 -7.83 1.94
CA THR A 212 -5.48 -8.68 1.19
C THR A 212 -6.38 -7.84 0.28
N ILE A 213 -6.57 -8.28 -0.96
CA ILE A 213 -7.47 -7.62 -1.90
C ILE A 213 -8.75 -8.45 -1.97
N GLN A 214 -9.88 -7.81 -1.69
CA GLN A 214 -11.20 -8.45 -1.70
C GLN A 214 -12.19 -7.64 -2.53
N PHE A 215 -13.16 -8.32 -3.12
CA PHE A 215 -14.25 -7.63 -3.81
C PHE A 215 -15.25 -7.09 -2.79
N ALA A 216 -15.71 -5.87 -3.02
CA ALA A 216 -16.65 -5.19 -2.13
C ALA A 216 -17.92 -6.02 -1.89
N THR A 217 -18.34 -6.87 -2.84
CA THR A 217 -19.50 -7.77 -2.72
C THR A 217 -19.45 -8.71 -1.51
N GLU A 218 -18.25 -9.12 -1.11
CA GLU A 218 -18.00 -10.03 0.02
C GLU A 218 -17.79 -9.29 1.34
N GLY A 219 -17.71 -7.95 1.28
CA GLY A 219 -17.44 -7.10 2.42
C GLY A 219 -18.65 -6.79 3.29
N PRO A 220 -18.40 -6.15 4.46
CA PRO A 220 -19.47 -5.72 5.36
C PRO A 220 -20.39 -4.70 4.68
N GLU A 221 -21.63 -4.60 5.16
CA GLU A 221 -22.70 -3.78 4.54
C GLU A 221 -22.28 -2.32 4.31
N LYS A 222 -21.52 -1.73 5.25
CA LYS A 222 -20.98 -0.37 5.13
C LYS A 222 -20.04 -0.21 3.93
N THR A 223 -19.12 -1.16 3.76
CA THR A 223 -18.17 -1.17 2.63
C THR A 223 -18.92 -1.38 1.32
N ARG A 224 -19.95 -2.23 1.30
CA ARG A 224 -20.79 -2.47 0.11
C ARG A 224 -21.58 -1.24 -0.35
N GLU A 225 -22.06 -0.43 0.59
CA GLU A 225 -22.84 0.78 0.26
C GLU A 225 -21.95 1.98 -0.13
N GLU A 226 -20.69 2.01 0.32
CA GLU A 226 -19.76 3.15 0.14
C GLU A 226 -18.70 2.93 -0.92
N CYS A 227 -18.24 1.69 -1.12
CA CYS A 227 -17.20 1.37 -2.09
C CYS A 227 -17.74 1.57 -3.51
N CYS A 228 -16.96 2.25 -4.33
CA CYS A 228 -17.30 2.53 -5.72
C CYS A 228 -16.04 2.43 -6.59
N PRO A 229 -16.21 2.09 -7.89
CA PRO A 229 -15.10 2.10 -8.83
C PRO A 229 -14.36 3.46 -8.81
N GLY A 230 -13.04 3.40 -8.80
CA GLY A 230 -12.12 4.53 -8.76
C GLY A 230 -11.79 5.00 -7.34
N ARG A 231 -12.45 4.45 -6.32
CA ARG A 231 -12.26 4.82 -4.91
C ARG A 231 -12.27 3.58 -4.02
N PRO A 232 -11.18 2.80 -4.01
CA PRO A 232 -11.08 1.64 -3.16
C PRO A 232 -11.13 2.05 -1.68
N LEU A 233 -11.73 1.19 -0.85
CA LEU A 233 -11.76 1.39 0.60
C LEU A 233 -10.73 0.48 1.25
N ILE A 234 -10.09 0.94 2.33
CA ILE A 234 -9.14 0.13 3.09
C ILE A 234 -9.63 0.00 4.53
N SER A 235 -9.59 -1.22 5.06
CA SER A 235 -9.84 -1.49 6.48
C SER A 235 -8.59 -2.04 7.14
N PHE A 236 -8.17 -1.41 8.22
CA PHE A 236 -7.02 -1.84 9.00
C PHE A 236 -7.45 -2.79 10.12
N SER A 237 -6.68 -3.86 10.30
CA SER A 237 -6.90 -4.81 11.38
C SER A 237 -5.58 -5.16 12.07
N VAL A 238 -5.69 -5.59 13.32
CA VAL A 238 -4.56 -6.08 14.12
C VAL A 238 -4.81 -7.57 14.31
N ARG A 239 -3.98 -8.42 13.70
CA ARG A 239 -4.06 -9.86 13.96
C ARG A 239 -3.64 -10.14 15.41
N PRO A 240 -4.36 -11.03 16.11
CA PRO A 240 -3.92 -11.55 17.41
C PRO A 240 -2.52 -12.14 17.25
N SER A 241 -1.58 -11.69 18.09
CA SER A 241 -0.17 -12.07 17.98
C SER A 241 0.46 -12.23 19.35
N VAL A 242 1.44 -13.14 19.42
CA VAL A 242 2.26 -13.40 20.61
C VAL A 242 3.61 -12.71 20.41
N LYS A 243 4.09 -12.01 21.45
CA LYS A 243 5.38 -11.33 21.41
C LYS A 243 6.52 -12.34 21.56
N LEU A 244 7.40 -12.40 20.58
CA LEU A 244 8.61 -13.21 20.58
C LEU A 244 9.84 -12.30 20.71
N ARG A 245 10.71 -12.59 21.69
CA ARG A 245 11.99 -11.90 21.83
C ARG A 245 13.04 -12.60 20.98
N LEU A 246 13.68 -11.87 20.07
CA LEU A 246 14.80 -12.35 19.26
C LEU A 246 16.09 -11.75 19.82
N THR A 247 17.05 -12.59 20.18
CA THR A 247 18.34 -12.17 20.73
C THR A 247 19.45 -12.54 19.77
N ASN A 248 20.39 -11.62 19.50
CA ASN A 248 21.60 -11.94 18.76
C ASN A 248 22.80 -12.10 19.71
N PRO A 249 23.35 -13.31 19.87
CA PRO A 249 24.54 -13.58 20.68
C PRO A 249 25.86 -13.52 19.90
N GLN A 250 25.86 -13.13 18.63
CA GLN A 250 27.10 -13.02 17.83
C GLN A 250 28.00 -11.91 18.38
N PRO A 251 29.30 -12.18 18.59
CA PRO A 251 30.22 -11.16 19.04
C PRO A 251 30.49 -10.12 17.93
N GLN A 252 30.79 -8.89 18.34
CA GLN A 252 31.30 -7.82 17.46
C GLN A 252 30.36 -7.40 16.31
N ASN A 253 29.05 -7.63 16.45
CA ASN A 253 28.06 -7.07 15.52
C ASN A 253 27.18 -6.01 16.22
N GLY A 254 26.62 -5.07 15.45
CA GLY A 254 25.69 -4.04 15.95
C GLY A 254 24.24 -4.53 16.05
N LEU A 255 24.02 -5.86 16.10
CA LEU A 255 22.70 -6.46 16.05
C LEU A 255 22.21 -6.75 17.48
N PHE A 256 21.19 -6.03 17.92
CA PHE A 256 20.65 -6.11 19.29
C PHE A 256 19.42 -7.00 19.41
N SER A 257 18.87 -7.13 20.61
CA SER A 257 17.62 -7.87 20.81
C SER A 257 16.41 -7.10 20.27
N HIS A 258 15.51 -7.79 19.58
CA HIS A 258 14.26 -7.26 19.03
C HIS A 258 13.05 -8.00 19.61
N ILE A 259 11.88 -7.37 19.58
CA ILE A 259 10.62 -7.99 20.02
C ILE A 259 9.65 -7.92 18.84
N LEU A 260 9.38 -9.08 18.23
CA LEU A 260 8.45 -9.19 17.11
C LEU A 260 7.13 -9.78 17.57
N SER A 261 6.04 -9.35 16.95
CA SER A 261 4.73 -9.99 17.07
C SER A 261 4.64 -11.14 16.06
N VAL A 262 4.31 -12.34 16.55
CA VAL A 262 4.13 -13.55 15.73
C VAL A 262 2.67 -13.97 15.78
N GLY A 263 2.04 -14.07 14.62
CA GLY A 263 0.66 -14.54 14.44
C GLY A 263 0.61 -16.01 14.02
N GLU A 264 -0.61 -16.54 13.98
CA GLU A 264 -0.89 -17.89 13.49
C GLU A 264 -0.55 -18.00 11.99
N GLY A 265 0.23 -19.01 11.60
CA GLY A 265 0.59 -19.28 10.21
C GLY A 265 1.80 -18.49 9.69
N ASP A 266 2.53 -17.78 10.57
CA ASP A 266 3.73 -17.07 10.18
C ASP A 266 4.86 -18.03 9.79
N THR A 267 5.64 -17.67 8.77
CA THR A 267 6.82 -18.44 8.34
C THR A 267 8.11 -17.78 8.81
N VAL A 268 9.20 -18.56 8.84
CA VAL A 268 10.54 -18.03 9.14
C VAL A 268 10.92 -16.88 8.20
N ALA A 269 10.57 -17.00 6.91
CA ALA A 269 10.82 -15.95 5.91
C ALA A 269 10.09 -14.64 6.25
N LYS A 270 8.83 -14.70 6.69
CA LYS A 270 8.07 -13.51 7.11
C LYS A 270 8.70 -12.86 8.33
N LEU A 271 9.12 -13.64 9.33
CA LEU A 271 9.80 -13.11 10.53
C LEU A 271 11.16 -12.50 10.20
N ALA A 272 11.93 -13.13 9.32
CA ALA A 272 13.20 -12.60 8.84
C ALA A 272 13.01 -11.26 8.11
N ALA A 273 12.01 -11.17 7.23
CA ALA A 273 11.65 -9.94 6.54
C ALA A 273 11.22 -8.82 7.51
N ARG A 274 10.43 -9.14 8.55
CA ARG A 274 10.08 -8.18 9.62
C ARG A 274 11.31 -7.68 10.35
N LEU A 275 12.22 -8.58 10.73
CA LEU A 275 13.45 -8.22 11.43
C LEU A 275 14.36 -7.33 10.57
N ALA A 276 14.48 -7.62 9.28
CA ALA A 276 15.23 -6.79 8.34
C ALA A 276 14.58 -5.40 8.12
N ARG A 277 13.24 -5.33 8.15
CA ARG A 277 12.49 -4.06 8.06
C ARG A 277 12.73 -3.16 9.28
N GLU A 278 12.75 -3.74 10.49
CA GLU A 278 13.04 -2.98 11.72
C GLU A 278 14.51 -2.61 11.84
N ASN A 279 15.43 -3.45 11.35
CA ASN A 279 16.85 -3.27 11.48
C ASN A 279 17.56 -3.11 10.12
N LYS A 280 17.77 -1.84 9.72
CA LYS A 280 18.44 -1.46 8.47
C LYS A 280 19.90 -1.91 8.33
N LEU A 281 20.51 -2.48 9.38
CA LEU A 281 21.84 -3.10 9.29
C LEU A 281 21.80 -4.48 8.60
N ILE A 282 20.62 -5.06 8.42
CA ILE A 282 20.43 -6.34 7.76
C ILE A 282 20.07 -6.07 6.29
N ASN A 283 21.02 -6.35 5.39
CA ASN A 283 20.85 -6.09 3.94
C ASN A 283 20.07 -7.20 3.22
N ASP A 284 20.16 -8.44 3.70
CA ASP A 284 19.46 -9.59 3.12
C ASP A 284 18.66 -10.32 4.21
N ALA A 285 17.35 -10.47 4.00
CA ALA A 285 16.50 -11.23 4.91
C ALA A 285 16.81 -12.73 4.88
N ASN A 286 17.34 -13.25 3.77
CA ASN A 286 17.62 -14.67 3.59
C ASN A 286 18.87 -15.14 4.35
N SER A 287 19.73 -14.21 4.79
CA SER A 287 20.90 -14.50 5.61
C SER A 287 20.58 -14.70 7.09
N ILE A 288 19.33 -14.45 7.50
CA ILE A 288 18.87 -14.63 8.87
C ILE A 288 18.56 -16.12 9.13
N GLU A 289 19.16 -16.66 10.18
CA GLU A 289 18.84 -17.98 10.73
C GLU A 289 18.22 -17.84 12.12
N LEU A 290 17.10 -18.53 12.35
CA LEU A 290 16.41 -18.57 13.64
C LEU A 290 16.69 -19.89 14.36
N TRP A 291 16.96 -19.81 15.66
CA TRP A 291 17.37 -20.94 16.49
C TRP A 291 16.53 -20.98 17.77
N ARG A 292 15.80 -22.06 17.99
CA ARG A 292 15.04 -22.30 19.24
C ARG A 292 15.91 -22.98 20.28
N TYR A 293 15.71 -22.69 21.56
CA TYR A 293 16.40 -23.43 22.62
C TYR A 293 15.85 -24.85 22.74
N LYS A 294 16.72 -25.83 23.05
CA LYS A 294 16.28 -27.21 23.38
C LYS A 294 15.42 -27.23 24.64
N ASP A 295 15.83 -26.45 25.64
CA ASP A 295 15.07 -26.21 26.86
C ASP A 295 14.43 -24.82 26.81
N VAL A 296 13.11 -24.80 26.73
CA VAL A 296 12.27 -23.60 26.61
C VAL A 296 12.38 -22.68 27.84
N LYS A 297 12.65 -23.21 29.03
CA LYS A 297 12.65 -22.45 30.28
C LYS A 297 14.05 -22.07 30.76
N LEU A 298 14.99 -23.00 30.69
CA LEU A 298 16.36 -22.78 31.17
C LEU A 298 17.31 -22.28 30.08
N GLY A 299 17.07 -22.60 28.81
CA GLY A 299 17.94 -22.21 27.70
C GLY A 299 18.22 -20.71 27.63
N PRO A 300 17.18 -19.85 27.60
CA PRO A 300 17.36 -18.39 27.59
C PRO A 300 18.03 -17.81 28.85
N ARG A 301 18.14 -18.59 29.93
CA ARG A 301 18.74 -18.17 31.22
C ARG A 301 20.19 -18.64 31.37
N GLN A 302 20.70 -19.43 30.43
CA GLN A 302 22.09 -19.86 30.43
C GLN A 302 22.97 -18.80 29.77
N PHE A 303 24.17 -18.61 30.30
CA PHE A 303 25.15 -17.70 29.70
C PHE A 303 25.56 -18.20 28.31
N PRO A 304 25.51 -17.35 27.27
CA PRO A 304 26.01 -17.70 25.95
C PRO A 304 27.50 -18.06 26.02
N VAL A 305 27.87 -19.18 25.40
CA VAL A 305 29.27 -19.62 25.37
C VAL A 305 30.03 -18.80 24.33
N TYR A 306 31.13 -18.17 24.76
CA TYR A 306 31.98 -17.36 23.88
C TYR A 306 32.47 -18.19 22.67
N GLY A 307 32.24 -17.69 21.46
CA GLY A 307 32.60 -18.38 20.21
C GLY A 307 31.65 -19.50 19.75
N LYS A 308 30.61 -19.85 20.52
CA LYS A 308 29.58 -20.83 20.13
C LYS A 308 28.16 -20.31 20.42
N PRO A 309 27.68 -19.34 19.62
CA PRO A 309 26.40 -18.65 19.85
C PRO A 309 25.17 -19.58 19.83
N THR A 310 25.25 -20.74 19.19
CA THR A 310 24.15 -21.71 19.02
C THR A 310 24.17 -22.87 20.01
N SER A 311 25.08 -22.86 21.01
CA SER A 311 25.19 -23.95 21.99
C SER A 311 23.90 -24.11 22.79
N GLY A 312 23.26 -25.28 22.71
CA GLY A 312 21.99 -25.57 23.38
C GLY A 312 20.74 -25.16 22.59
N ALA A 313 20.90 -24.66 21.36
CA ALA A 313 19.82 -24.33 20.44
C ALA A 313 19.73 -25.30 19.25
N VAL A 314 18.59 -25.30 18.58
CA VAL A 314 18.26 -26.09 17.38
C VAL A 314 17.79 -25.13 16.30
N LEU A 315 18.31 -25.30 15.09
CA LEU A 315 17.93 -24.50 13.94
C LEU A 315 16.44 -24.72 13.63
N ILE A 316 15.74 -23.62 13.36
CA ILE A 316 14.38 -23.65 12.83
C ILE A 316 14.50 -23.70 11.30
N GLU A 317 13.97 -24.75 10.69
CA GLU A 317 13.98 -24.92 9.23
C GLU A 317 13.17 -23.81 8.55
N LYS A 318 13.57 -23.43 7.33
CA LYS A 318 12.94 -22.30 6.61
C LYS A 318 11.46 -22.53 6.29
N GLU A 319 11.05 -23.79 6.17
CA GLU A 319 9.68 -24.22 5.87
C GLU A 319 8.77 -24.27 7.11
N ALA A 320 9.33 -24.03 8.29
CA ALA A 320 8.59 -24.17 9.53
C ALA A 320 7.54 -23.07 9.70
N VAL A 321 6.36 -23.47 10.17
CA VAL A 321 5.22 -22.57 10.39
C VAL A 321 5.00 -22.37 11.88
N PHE A 322 4.87 -21.12 12.29
CA PHE A 322 4.58 -20.73 13.67
C PHE A 322 3.07 -20.80 13.92
N HIS A 323 2.72 -21.42 15.04
CA HIS A 323 1.37 -21.47 15.58
C HIS A 323 1.36 -20.66 16.88
N ALA A 324 0.56 -19.59 16.90
CA ALA A 324 0.48 -18.64 18.00
C ALA A 324 -0.83 -18.85 18.77
N ASN A 325 -0.72 -19.38 19.99
CA ASN A 325 -1.86 -19.47 20.89
C ASN A 325 -1.89 -18.22 21.79
N VAL A 326 -2.83 -17.33 21.49
CA VAL A 326 -2.97 -16.02 22.15
C VAL A 326 -3.49 -16.17 23.58
N ASP A 327 -4.35 -17.15 23.84
CA ASP A 327 -4.95 -17.37 25.17
C ASP A 327 -3.90 -17.83 26.18
N ASN A 328 -2.96 -18.67 25.74
CA ASN A 328 -1.88 -19.21 26.58
C ASN A 328 -0.55 -18.47 26.42
N ASN A 329 -0.49 -17.46 25.54
CA ASN A 329 0.72 -16.72 25.17
C ASN A 329 1.90 -17.67 24.81
N SER A 330 1.59 -18.75 24.10
CA SER A 330 2.54 -19.81 23.74
C SER A 330 2.76 -19.88 22.24
N LEU A 331 4.00 -20.12 21.83
CA LEU A 331 4.41 -20.28 20.44
C LEU A 331 4.94 -21.69 20.21
N ASP A 332 4.33 -22.37 19.25
CA ASP A 332 4.75 -23.66 18.76
C ASP A 332 5.14 -23.55 17.29
N ILE A 333 6.02 -24.43 16.83
CA ILE A 333 6.38 -24.56 15.42
C ILE A 333 5.99 -25.95 14.94
N SER A 334 5.41 -26.04 13.75
CA SER A 334 5.23 -27.31 13.06
C SER A 334 6.45 -27.60 12.16
N LEU A 335 7.11 -28.74 12.41
CA LEU A 335 8.16 -29.31 11.57
C LEU A 335 7.71 -30.71 11.14
N ASN A 336 7.51 -30.93 9.84
CA ASN A 336 7.12 -32.25 9.29
C ASN A 336 5.92 -32.89 10.01
N GLY A 337 4.93 -32.08 10.40
CA GLY A 337 3.70 -32.52 11.10
C GLY A 337 3.82 -32.65 12.63
N SER A 338 5.01 -32.52 13.21
CA SER A 338 5.23 -32.53 14.66
C SER A 338 5.29 -31.11 15.24
N LYS A 339 4.57 -30.85 16.33
CA LYS A 339 4.58 -29.56 17.03
C LYS A 339 5.70 -29.49 18.07
N HIS A 340 6.51 -28.44 18.01
CA HIS A 340 7.60 -28.20 18.95
C HIS A 340 7.46 -26.83 19.63
N PRO A 341 7.58 -26.75 20.96
CA PRO A 341 7.50 -25.48 21.66
C PRO A 341 8.77 -24.65 21.43
N VAL A 342 8.58 -23.35 21.18
CA VAL A 342 9.66 -22.39 20.89
C VAL A 342 10.11 -21.67 22.15
N GLY A 343 9.15 -21.36 23.03
CA GLY A 343 9.38 -20.47 24.17
C GLY A 343 9.30 -18.99 23.83
N PRO A 344 9.47 -18.11 24.84
CA PRO A 344 9.33 -16.66 24.67
C PRO A 344 10.56 -16.01 24.03
N THR A 345 11.66 -16.74 23.82
CA THR A 345 12.93 -16.18 23.33
C THR A 345 13.59 -17.14 22.34
N VAL A 346 14.02 -16.58 21.21
CA VAL A 346 14.71 -17.26 20.10
C VAL A 346 16.02 -16.55 19.81
N ILE A 347 17.03 -17.30 19.39
CA ILE A 347 18.28 -16.74 18.90
C ILE A 347 18.15 -16.46 17.41
N TYR A 348 18.60 -15.28 16.97
CA TYR A 348 18.76 -15.01 15.55
C TYR A 348 20.24 -14.71 15.23
N ILE A 349 20.68 -15.20 14.08
CA ILE A 349 22.05 -15.05 13.59
C ILE A 349 21.98 -14.54 12.16
N VAL A 350 22.82 -13.58 11.83
CA VAL A 350 22.98 -13.09 10.45
C VAL A 350 24.29 -13.65 9.91
N LYS A 351 24.20 -14.39 8.81
CA LYS A 351 25.35 -14.96 8.10
C LYS A 351 25.98 -13.98 7.11
#